data_AF-A0A8C0Q890-F1
#
_entry.id   AF-A0A8C0Q890-F1
#
_cell.length_a   1.000
_cell.length_b   1.000
_cell.length_c   1.000
_cell.angle_alpha   90.00
_cell.angle_beta   90.00
_cell.angle_gamma   90.00
#
_symmetry.space_group_name_H-M   'P 1'
#
loop_
_entity.id
_entity.type
_entity.pdbx_description
1 polymer ?
#
loop_
_entity_poly.entity_id
_entity_poly.type
_entity_poly.pdbx_seq_one_letter_code
_entity_poly.pdbx_strand_id
1 'polypeptide(L)'
;MAPAATAPRLLGAGVWPRALRPPLLGTATPGRARPGGRTLAGAAIPAVGEPEGSADISHHILSEPLKHSDFFNVKELFSVRSLFNARVHLGHKAGCRHRFMEPYIFGSRLGQDIIDLEQTAVHLQLALNFTAHVAYRKGIILFVSRNRQFSHLIETTAQDCGEYAHTRYFKGGLLTNSSLLLGSMVRLPDLIIFLHTLNNVFEPHVAVRDAAKMHIPTVGIVDTNCNPCLITYPIPGNDDSPPAVHLFCRLFRTTINRAKQKRRQIEALYELQGKEGGGQGTAAPPSLKATRLFLG
;
A
#
# COMPACT_ATOMS: atom_id res chain seq x y z
N MET A 1 -71.92 -4.61 -30.61
CA MET A 1 -71.68 -4.33 -32.04
C MET A 1 -70.21 -3.98 -32.25
N ALA A 2 -69.48 -4.83 -32.97
CA ALA A 2 -68.38 -4.43 -33.87
C ALA A 2 -68.97 -4.39 -35.31
N PRO A 3 -68.26 -4.05 -36.42
CA PRO A 3 -66.84 -3.71 -36.64
C PRO A 3 -66.68 -2.28 -37.28
N ALA A 4 -65.65 -1.83 -38.02
CA ALA A 4 -64.43 -2.45 -38.57
C ALA A 4 -63.23 -1.49 -38.80
N ALA A 5 -62.03 -1.99 -38.50
CA ALA A 5 -60.78 -1.93 -39.29
C ALA A 5 -60.46 -0.79 -40.29
N THR A 6 -59.32 -0.11 -40.08
CA THR A 6 -58.29 0.12 -41.12
C THR A 6 -56.92 0.49 -40.53
N ALA A 7 -55.84 -0.08 -41.08
CA ALA A 7 -54.43 0.23 -40.80
C ALA A 7 -53.56 -0.36 -41.94
N PRO A 8 -52.26 -0.05 -42.07
CA PRO A 8 -51.51 1.16 -41.69
C PRO A 8 -50.87 1.84 -42.94
N ARG A 9 -50.13 2.95 -42.76
CA ARG A 9 -49.17 3.45 -43.79
C ARG A 9 -47.75 3.46 -43.26
N LEU A 10 -46.85 2.84 -44.02
CA LEU A 10 -45.43 2.70 -43.74
C LEU A 10 -44.68 4.01 -44.03
N LEU A 11 -43.73 4.38 -43.15
CA LEU A 11 -42.62 5.26 -43.49
C LEU A 11 -41.40 4.41 -43.85
N GLY A 12 -40.71 4.78 -44.94
CA GLY A 12 -39.87 3.86 -45.71
C GLY A 12 -38.54 3.49 -45.06
N ALA A 13 -38.09 2.26 -45.34
CA ALA A 13 -36.76 1.79 -45.00
C ALA A 13 -35.70 2.45 -45.90
N GLY A 14 -34.65 3.01 -45.29
CA GLY A 14 -33.47 3.49 -46.01
C GLY A 14 -32.63 2.33 -46.54
N VAL A 15 -32.48 2.24 -47.85
CA VAL A 15 -31.71 1.17 -48.52
C VAL A 15 -30.21 1.43 -48.42
N TRP A 16 -29.44 0.47 -47.91
CA TRP A 16 -27.98 0.44 -48.06
C TRP A 16 -27.59 -0.03 -49.48
N PRO A 17 -26.80 0.73 -50.25
CA PRO A 17 -26.28 0.28 -51.53
C PRO A 17 -25.14 -0.73 -51.34
N ARG A 18 -25.16 -1.80 -52.15
CA ARG A 18 -24.28 -2.97 -52.01
C ARG A 18 -23.22 -3.00 -53.12
N ALA A 19 -21.94 -3.02 -52.71
CA ALA A 19 -20.76 -3.52 -53.41
C ALA A 19 -20.51 -3.14 -54.90
N LEU A 20 -19.43 -2.38 -55.13
CA LEU A 20 -18.62 -2.45 -56.36
C LEU A 20 -17.23 -3.02 -56.00
N ARG A 21 -16.78 -4.06 -56.71
CA ARG A 21 -15.46 -4.70 -56.53
C ARG A 21 -14.47 -4.21 -57.59
N PRO A 22 -13.25 -3.79 -57.23
CA PRO A 22 -12.09 -3.80 -58.13
C PRO A 22 -11.40 -5.20 -58.14
N PRO A 23 -10.55 -5.51 -59.13
CA PRO A 23 -10.10 -6.88 -59.42
C PRO A 23 -8.89 -7.36 -58.59
N LEU A 24 -8.69 -8.69 -58.58
CA LEU A 24 -7.54 -9.36 -57.97
C LEU A 24 -6.22 -9.02 -58.66
N LEU A 25 -5.14 -8.90 -57.87
CA LEU A 25 -3.77 -8.89 -58.38
C LEU A 25 -2.84 -9.75 -57.52
N GLY A 26 -2.20 -10.74 -58.16
CA GLY A 26 -0.88 -11.28 -57.85
C GLY A 26 -0.56 -11.78 -56.43
N THR A 27 -0.51 -13.11 -56.25
CA THR A 27 0.25 -13.73 -55.15
C THR A 27 1.75 -13.48 -55.30
N ALA A 28 2.35 -12.74 -54.37
CA ALA A 28 3.80 -12.58 -54.29
C ALA A 28 4.41 -13.58 -53.29
N THR A 29 5.42 -14.33 -53.73
CA THR A 29 6.17 -15.29 -52.90
C THR A 29 7.16 -14.59 -51.95
N PRO A 30 7.41 -15.12 -50.74
CA PRO A 30 8.36 -14.53 -49.80
C PRO A 30 9.82 -14.73 -50.26
N GLY A 31 10.46 -13.64 -50.70
CA GLY A 31 11.88 -13.61 -51.04
C GLY A 31 12.77 -13.62 -49.79
N ARG A 32 13.78 -14.51 -49.76
CA ARG A 32 14.74 -14.67 -48.65
C ARG A 32 15.80 -13.56 -48.66
N ALA A 33 15.68 -12.60 -47.74
CA ALA A 33 16.70 -11.55 -47.55
C ALA A 33 17.91 -12.05 -46.74
N ARG A 34 19.13 -11.62 -47.13
CA ARG A 34 20.41 -11.98 -46.49
C ARG A 34 20.71 -11.07 -45.28
N PRO A 35 21.45 -11.55 -44.26
CA PRO A 35 21.90 -10.71 -43.15
C PRO A 35 23.02 -9.76 -43.60
N GLY A 36 22.78 -8.44 -43.51
CA GLY A 36 23.81 -7.41 -43.66
C GLY A 36 24.50 -7.15 -42.32
N GLY A 37 25.80 -7.43 -42.22
CA GLY A 37 26.54 -7.30 -40.97
C GLY A 37 26.84 -5.85 -40.58
N ARG A 38 26.52 -5.50 -39.33
CA ARG A 38 27.15 -4.38 -38.61
C ARG A 38 27.15 -4.67 -37.10
N THR A 39 28.14 -5.47 -36.68
CA THR A 39 28.38 -5.79 -35.27
C THR A 39 29.00 -4.59 -34.55
N LEU A 40 28.17 -3.82 -33.85
CA LEU A 40 28.64 -3.05 -32.70
C LEU A 40 28.71 -4.03 -31.52
N ALA A 41 29.91 -4.52 -31.24
CA ALA A 41 30.16 -5.36 -30.07
C ALA A 41 30.04 -4.51 -28.80
N GLY A 42 28.82 -4.41 -28.26
CA GLY A 42 28.62 -3.98 -26.89
C GLY A 42 29.30 -4.99 -25.97
N ALA A 43 30.40 -4.59 -25.33
CA ALA A 43 31.04 -5.41 -24.32
C ALA A 43 30.02 -5.71 -23.22
N ALA A 44 29.71 -6.99 -23.02
CA ALA A 44 28.88 -7.41 -21.91
C ALA A 44 29.62 -7.05 -20.62
N ILE A 45 29.09 -6.07 -19.88
CA ILE A 45 29.51 -5.82 -18.50
C ILE A 45 29.27 -7.14 -17.77
N PRO A 46 30.28 -7.76 -17.15
CA PRO A 46 30.06 -8.98 -16.39
C PRO A 46 29.09 -8.62 -15.27
N ALA A 47 27.92 -9.25 -15.27
CA ALA A 47 27.03 -9.17 -14.14
C ALA A 47 27.80 -9.69 -12.93
N VAL A 48 28.10 -8.80 -11.99
CA VAL A 48 28.65 -9.19 -10.69
C VAL A 48 27.53 -9.97 -10.02
N GLY A 49 27.60 -11.30 -10.13
CA GLY A 49 26.68 -12.18 -9.47
C GLY A 49 26.75 -11.90 -7.97
N GLU A 50 25.63 -11.50 -7.38
CA GLU A 50 25.55 -11.50 -5.93
C GLU A 50 25.85 -12.92 -5.42
N PRO A 51 26.58 -13.07 -4.31
CA PRO A 51 26.88 -14.40 -3.78
C PRO A 51 25.57 -15.12 -3.48
N GLU A 52 25.38 -16.37 -3.94
CA GLU A 52 24.06 -17.01 -3.97
C GLU A 52 23.35 -17.09 -2.59
N GLY A 53 24.10 -17.01 -1.48
CA GLY A 53 23.54 -16.89 -0.13
C GLY A 53 22.87 -15.53 0.22
N SER A 54 23.12 -14.43 -0.49
CA SER A 54 22.46 -13.13 -0.21
C SER A 54 20.97 -13.18 -0.53
N ALA A 55 20.61 -13.83 -1.64
CA ALA A 55 19.24 -13.98 -2.11
C ALA A 55 18.40 -14.76 -1.09
N ASP A 56 18.89 -15.91 -0.62
CA ASP A 56 18.21 -16.77 0.36
C ASP A 56 17.98 -16.08 1.70
N ILE A 57 19.00 -15.38 2.22
CA ILE A 57 18.87 -14.60 3.47
C ILE A 57 17.82 -13.50 3.29
N SER A 58 17.85 -12.77 2.16
CA SER A 58 16.87 -11.71 1.88
C SER A 58 15.44 -12.25 1.82
N HIS A 59 15.25 -13.43 1.23
CA HIS A 59 13.96 -14.10 1.12
C HIS A 59 13.46 -14.62 2.47
N HIS A 60 14.35 -15.16 3.31
CA HIS A 60 14.00 -15.60 4.67
C HIS A 60 13.51 -14.41 5.53
N ILE A 61 14.29 -13.31 5.57
CA ILE A 61 13.94 -12.09 6.32
C ILE A 61 12.56 -11.54 5.92
N LEU A 62 12.15 -11.68 4.65
CA LEU A 62 10.89 -11.17 4.12
C LEU A 62 9.69 -12.12 4.27
N SER A 63 9.94 -13.43 4.43
CA SER A 63 8.92 -14.48 4.51
C SER A 63 8.64 -14.96 5.93
N GLU A 64 9.64 -14.94 6.81
CA GLU A 64 9.52 -15.32 8.23
C GLU A 64 8.40 -14.54 8.97
N PRO A 65 8.29 -13.20 8.87
CA PRO A 65 7.24 -12.45 9.58
C PRO A 65 5.82 -12.84 9.18
N LEU A 66 5.61 -13.36 7.96
CA LEU A 66 4.29 -13.72 7.44
C LEU A 66 3.73 -15.02 8.04
N LYS A 67 4.59 -15.82 8.69
CA LYS A 67 4.19 -17.09 9.33
C LYS A 67 3.48 -16.89 10.67
N HIS A 68 3.54 -15.67 11.24
CA HIS A 68 3.02 -15.34 12.56
C HIS A 68 1.90 -14.31 12.46
N SER A 69 0.76 -14.54 13.14
CA SER A 69 -0.41 -13.65 13.05
C SER A 69 -0.15 -12.23 13.56
N ASP A 70 0.65 -12.09 14.61
CA ASP A 70 0.94 -10.83 15.31
C ASP A 70 2.45 -10.65 15.57
N PHE A 71 3.28 -10.79 14.53
CA PHE A 71 4.75 -10.73 14.64
C PHE A 71 5.31 -9.48 15.37
N PHE A 72 4.59 -8.35 15.29
CA PHE A 72 4.97 -7.07 15.91
C PHE A 72 4.22 -6.77 17.23
N ASN A 73 3.48 -7.75 17.75
CA ASN A 73 2.63 -7.67 18.94
C ASN A 73 1.66 -6.46 18.96
N VAL A 74 1.04 -6.14 17.81
CA VAL A 74 0.19 -4.93 17.66
C VAL A 74 -1.02 -4.90 18.58
N LYS A 75 -1.53 -6.07 19.01
CA LYS A 75 -2.67 -6.20 19.92
C LYS A 75 -2.48 -5.49 21.27
N GLU A 76 -1.26 -5.38 21.78
CA GLU A 76 -1.02 -4.76 23.09
C GLU A 76 -1.08 -3.21 23.06
N LEU A 77 -1.01 -2.61 21.86
CA LEU A 77 -0.94 -1.15 21.69
C LEU A 77 -2.26 -0.45 22.03
N PHE A 78 -3.38 -1.16 21.97
CA PHE A 78 -4.70 -0.61 22.22
C PHE A 78 -5.61 -1.61 22.95
N SER A 79 -6.71 -1.09 23.47
CA SER A 79 -7.78 -1.85 24.10
C SER A 79 -9.09 -1.19 23.72
N VAL A 80 -10.20 -1.93 23.70
CA VAL A 80 -11.55 -1.40 23.54
C VAL A 80 -11.80 -0.25 24.54
N ARG A 81 -11.26 -0.36 25.76
CA ARG A 81 -11.36 0.72 26.76
C ARG A 81 -10.60 1.99 26.36
N SER A 82 -9.47 1.86 25.68
CA SER A 82 -8.69 2.99 25.16
C SER A 82 -9.44 3.69 24.02
N LEU A 83 -10.02 2.93 23.08
CA LEU A 83 -10.86 3.44 21.99
C LEU A 83 -12.11 4.16 22.53
N PHE A 84 -12.75 3.59 23.56
CA PHE A 84 -13.88 4.20 24.25
C PHE A 84 -13.51 5.53 24.91
N ASN A 85 -12.43 5.55 25.71
CA ASN A 85 -11.94 6.77 26.38
C ASN A 85 -11.55 7.87 25.37
N ALA A 86 -11.01 7.49 24.21
CA ALA A 86 -10.65 8.42 23.13
C ALA A 86 -11.84 8.88 22.27
N ARG A 87 -13.08 8.47 22.60
CA ARG A 87 -14.34 8.84 21.92
C ARG A 87 -14.46 8.33 20.47
N VAL A 88 -13.73 7.27 20.12
CA VAL A 88 -13.73 6.67 18.77
C VAL A 88 -15.12 6.16 18.34
N HIS A 89 -15.98 5.84 19.32
CA HIS A 89 -17.34 5.30 19.11
C HIS A 89 -18.38 6.36 18.72
N LEU A 90 -18.09 7.66 18.81
CA LEU A 90 -19.06 8.70 18.47
C LEU A 90 -19.04 8.96 16.96
N GLY A 91 -20.17 8.74 16.28
CA GLY A 91 -20.35 9.14 14.89
C GLY A 91 -21.15 10.43 14.72
N HIS A 92 -21.52 10.72 13.47
CA HIS A 92 -22.39 11.82 13.09
C HIS A 92 -23.88 11.55 13.42
N LYS A 93 -24.76 12.48 13.04
CA LYS A 93 -26.22 12.28 13.12
C LYS A 93 -26.70 11.28 12.08
N ALA A 94 -27.77 10.55 12.39
CA ALA A 94 -28.37 9.54 11.48
C ALA A 94 -28.73 10.08 10.07
N GLY A 95 -29.03 11.37 9.92
CA GLY A 95 -29.29 12.01 8.62
C GLY A 95 -28.03 12.22 7.75
N CYS A 96 -26.84 12.10 8.32
CA CYS A 96 -25.56 12.12 7.62
C CYS A 96 -24.98 10.71 7.38
N ARG A 97 -25.71 9.66 7.79
CA ARG A 97 -25.25 8.27 7.70
C ARG A 97 -25.13 7.81 6.25
N HIS A 98 -23.99 7.25 5.92
CA HIS A 98 -23.74 6.60 4.64
C HIS A 98 -24.22 5.14 4.69
N ARG A 99 -24.92 4.69 3.63
CA ARG A 99 -25.53 3.35 3.58
C ARG A 99 -24.53 2.21 3.81
N PHE A 100 -23.31 2.32 3.27
CA PHE A 100 -22.27 1.29 3.48
C PHE A 100 -21.60 1.34 4.86
N MET A 101 -21.93 2.31 5.71
CA MET A 101 -21.50 2.36 7.11
C MET A 101 -22.49 1.68 8.07
N GLU A 102 -23.72 1.36 7.63
CA GLU A 102 -24.74 0.68 8.44
C GLU A 102 -24.23 -0.58 9.18
N PRO A 103 -23.42 -1.49 8.59
CA PRO A 103 -22.94 -2.68 9.29
C PRO A 103 -21.97 -2.40 10.46
N TYR A 104 -21.27 -1.27 10.42
CA TYR A 104 -20.28 -0.87 11.43
C TYR A 104 -20.90 -0.01 12.55
N ILE A 105 -22.19 0.31 12.46
CA ILE A 105 -22.92 1.14 13.43
C ILE A 105 -23.66 0.21 14.40
N PHE A 106 -23.29 0.26 15.67
CA PHE A 106 -23.93 -0.49 16.75
C PHE A 106 -25.37 -0.03 17.01
N GLY A 107 -25.64 1.27 16.86
CA GLY A 107 -26.97 1.84 17.04
C GLY A 107 -26.98 3.37 16.99
N SER A 108 -28.12 3.97 17.34
CA SER A 108 -28.27 5.43 17.39
C SER A 108 -28.89 5.85 18.72
N ARG A 109 -28.29 6.84 19.38
CA ARG A 109 -28.72 7.39 20.67
C ARG A 109 -29.04 8.88 20.50
N LEU A 110 -30.28 9.27 20.76
CA LEU A 110 -30.76 10.64 20.57
C LEU A 110 -30.51 11.19 19.14
N GLY A 111 -30.52 10.30 18.14
CA GLY A 111 -30.26 10.62 16.73
C GLY A 111 -28.78 10.80 16.35
N GLN A 112 -27.84 10.57 17.29
CA GLN A 112 -26.40 10.45 17.03
C GLN A 112 -26.01 8.97 16.96
N ASP A 113 -25.23 8.61 15.94
CA ASP A 113 -24.84 7.24 15.69
C ASP A 113 -23.63 6.82 16.55
N ILE A 114 -23.62 5.53 16.92
CA ILE A 114 -22.59 4.91 17.74
C ILE A 114 -21.93 3.81 16.92
N ILE A 115 -20.62 3.91 16.72
CA ILE A 115 -19.80 2.95 15.99
C ILE A 115 -19.46 1.75 16.89
N ASP A 116 -19.51 0.55 16.32
CA ASP A 116 -19.17 -0.70 17.01
C ASP A 116 -17.64 -0.83 17.22
N LEU A 117 -17.20 -0.68 18.47
CA LEU A 117 -15.78 -0.75 18.83
C LEU A 117 -15.19 -2.15 18.77
N GLU A 118 -15.99 -3.22 18.79
CA GLU A 118 -15.47 -4.58 18.63
C GLU A 118 -15.04 -4.79 17.17
N GLN A 119 -15.89 -4.36 16.22
CA GLN A 119 -15.53 -4.29 14.81
C GLN A 119 -14.36 -3.33 14.56
N THR A 120 -14.34 -2.13 15.17
CA THR A 120 -13.19 -1.21 15.10
C THR A 120 -11.90 -1.90 15.53
N ALA A 121 -11.91 -2.64 16.63
CA ALA A 121 -10.72 -3.28 17.18
C ALA A 121 -10.12 -4.32 16.21
N VAL A 122 -10.96 -5.16 15.58
CA VAL A 122 -10.52 -6.15 14.58
C VAL A 122 -9.92 -5.46 13.36
N HIS A 123 -10.61 -4.47 12.79
CA HIS A 123 -10.14 -3.74 11.61
C HIS A 123 -8.85 -2.95 11.88
N LEU A 124 -8.76 -2.32 13.05
CA LEU A 124 -7.56 -1.61 13.50
C LEU A 124 -6.37 -2.57 13.69
N GLN A 125 -6.58 -3.78 14.23
CA GLN A 125 -5.52 -4.77 14.34
C GLN A 125 -4.97 -5.17 12.97
N LEU A 126 -5.85 -5.47 12.00
CA LEU A 126 -5.47 -5.82 10.64
C LEU A 126 -4.71 -4.68 9.95
N ALA A 127 -5.22 -3.45 10.06
CA ALA A 127 -4.60 -2.26 9.50
C ALA A 127 -3.20 -1.99 10.09
N LEU A 128 -3.05 -2.03 11.43
CA LEU A 128 -1.75 -1.84 12.08
C LEU A 128 -0.76 -2.96 11.72
N ASN A 129 -1.22 -4.22 11.65
CA ASN A 129 -0.35 -5.32 11.24
C ASN A 129 0.13 -5.15 9.78
N PHE A 130 -0.78 -4.78 8.87
CA PHE A 130 -0.43 -4.49 7.48
C PHE A 130 0.57 -3.32 7.37
N THR A 131 0.33 -2.21 8.07
CA THR A 131 1.26 -1.07 8.14
C THR A 131 2.63 -1.48 8.69
N ALA A 132 2.68 -2.34 9.71
CA ALA A 132 3.94 -2.86 10.26
C ALA A 132 4.71 -3.70 9.23
N HIS A 133 4.03 -4.58 8.49
CA HIS A 133 4.66 -5.36 7.43
C HIS A 133 5.20 -4.49 6.28
N VAL A 134 4.49 -3.42 5.88
CA VAL A 134 5.00 -2.48 4.85
C VAL A 134 6.23 -1.72 5.36
N ALA A 135 6.18 -1.18 6.58
CA ALA A 135 7.33 -0.49 7.19
C ALA A 135 8.56 -1.40 7.35
N TYR A 136 8.35 -2.66 7.76
CA TYR A 136 9.40 -3.67 7.87
C TYR A 136 10.04 -4.01 6.52
N ARG A 137 9.26 -3.97 5.43
CA ARG A 137 9.72 -4.18 4.05
C ARG A 137 10.39 -2.95 3.43
N LYS A 138 10.63 -1.88 4.20
CA LYS A 138 11.18 -0.60 3.70
C LYS A 138 10.31 0.00 2.58
N GLY A 139 8.98 -0.18 2.70
CA GLY A 139 7.99 0.45 1.83
C GLY A 139 7.72 1.90 2.20
N ILE A 140 7.34 2.71 1.23
CA ILE A 140 7.03 4.14 1.40
C ILE A 140 5.59 4.29 1.90
N ILE A 141 5.42 4.93 3.07
CA ILE A 141 4.10 5.22 3.64
C ILE A 141 3.78 6.72 3.47
N LEU A 142 2.58 7.02 2.97
CA LEU A 142 2.07 8.38 2.81
C LEU A 142 0.82 8.60 3.66
N PHE A 143 0.91 9.47 4.68
CA PHE A 143 -0.24 9.95 5.43
C PHE A 143 -1.01 11.02 4.64
N VAL A 144 -2.33 10.88 4.54
CA VAL A 144 -3.21 11.83 3.85
C VAL A 144 -4.32 12.31 4.78
N SER A 145 -4.56 13.63 4.77
CA SER A 145 -5.67 14.28 5.46
C SER A 145 -5.96 15.62 4.79
N ARG A 146 -7.21 16.09 4.85
CA ARG A 146 -7.57 17.47 4.47
C ARG A 146 -7.99 18.34 5.65
N ASN A 147 -8.24 17.74 6.81
CA ASN A 147 -8.62 18.49 8.00
C ASN A 147 -7.46 19.39 8.46
N ARG A 148 -7.71 20.70 8.45
CA ARG A 148 -6.73 21.73 8.78
C ARG A 148 -6.38 21.74 10.27
N GLN A 149 -7.28 21.27 11.14
CA GLN A 149 -7.08 21.23 12.60
C GLN A 149 -5.89 20.36 12.99
N PHE A 150 -5.80 19.16 12.41
CA PHE A 150 -4.78 18.16 12.75
C PHE A 150 -3.58 18.15 11.79
N SER A 151 -3.52 19.09 10.85
CA SER A 151 -2.50 19.12 9.80
C SER A 151 -1.08 19.09 10.37
N HIS A 152 -0.78 19.96 11.35
CA HIS A 152 0.53 20.03 11.99
C HIS A 152 0.87 18.73 12.74
N LEU A 153 -0.09 18.17 13.49
CA LEU A 153 0.07 16.90 14.20
C LEU A 153 0.46 15.75 13.26
N ILE A 154 -0.17 15.69 12.08
CA ILE A 154 0.08 14.63 11.08
C ILE A 154 1.45 14.83 10.42
N GLU A 155 1.81 16.07 10.08
CA GLU A 155 3.13 16.42 9.54
C GLU A 155 4.25 16.05 10.52
N THR A 156 4.12 16.41 11.80
CA THR A 156 5.07 16.02 12.86
C THR A 156 5.08 14.51 13.08
N THR A 157 3.93 13.84 13.08
CA THR A 157 3.85 12.38 13.24
C THR A 157 4.60 11.65 12.11
N ALA A 158 4.47 12.12 10.87
CA ALA A 158 5.20 11.55 9.73
C ALA A 158 6.70 11.80 9.83
N GLN A 159 7.11 13.02 10.21
CA GLN A 159 8.52 13.36 10.47
C GLN A 159 9.13 12.48 11.58
N ASP A 160 8.43 12.29 12.70
CA ASP A 160 8.84 11.41 13.80
C ASP A 160 9.04 9.94 13.36
N CYS A 161 8.23 9.47 12.39
CA CYS A 161 8.34 8.11 11.85
C CYS A 161 9.46 7.98 10.81
N GLY A 162 9.93 9.10 10.23
CA GLY A 162 10.66 9.10 8.96
C GLY A 162 9.80 8.55 7.81
N GLU A 163 8.58 9.05 7.67
CA GLU A 163 7.61 8.76 6.60
C GLU A 163 7.08 10.08 6.00
N TYR A 164 6.23 10.00 4.98
CA TYR A 164 5.74 11.17 4.25
C TYR A 164 4.31 11.55 4.64
N ALA A 165 3.97 12.84 4.55
CA ALA A 165 2.60 13.33 4.73
C ALA A 165 2.20 14.31 3.62
N HIS A 166 0.96 14.18 3.15
CA HIS A 166 0.29 15.15 2.28
C HIS A 166 -1.02 15.62 2.94
N THR A 167 -0.93 16.75 3.64
CA THR A 167 -2.04 17.39 4.35
C THR A 167 -2.62 18.62 3.62
N ARG A 168 -1.92 19.09 2.58
CA ARG A 168 -2.25 20.30 1.80
C ARG A 168 -3.27 19.99 0.70
N TYR A 169 -3.54 20.98 -0.17
CA TYR A 169 -4.40 20.78 -1.33
C TYR A 169 -3.83 19.67 -2.24
N PHE A 170 -4.63 18.64 -2.51
CA PHE A 170 -4.23 17.53 -3.37
C PHE A 170 -4.47 17.91 -4.83
N LYS A 171 -3.40 18.23 -5.56
CA LYS A 171 -3.47 18.53 -6.99
C LYS A 171 -3.91 17.27 -7.75
N GLY A 172 -4.92 17.40 -8.62
CA GLY A 172 -5.38 16.29 -9.45
C GLY A 172 -4.23 15.69 -10.28
N GLY A 173 -4.16 14.36 -10.32
CA GLY A 173 -3.14 13.63 -11.06
C GLY A 173 -1.79 13.42 -10.36
N LEU A 174 -1.64 13.79 -9.08
CA LEU A 174 -0.39 13.58 -8.31
C LEU A 174 0.11 12.12 -8.34
N LEU A 175 -0.80 11.13 -8.30
CA LEU A 175 -0.45 9.71 -8.37
C LEU A 175 -0.50 9.17 -9.81
N THR A 176 -1.52 9.55 -10.59
CA THR A 176 -1.75 8.98 -11.94
C THR A 176 -0.88 9.60 -13.04
N ASN A 177 -0.32 10.79 -12.82
CA ASN A 177 0.57 11.50 -13.72
C ASN A 177 1.84 11.96 -12.97
N SER A 178 2.33 11.10 -12.08
CA SER A 178 3.51 11.35 -11.24
C SER A 178 4.76 11.61 -12.07
N SER A 179 4.96 10.88 -13.18
CA SER A 179 6.14 11.02 -14.05
C SER A 179 6.32 12.43 -14.63
N LEU A 180 5.21 13.16 -14.87
CA LEU A 180 5.24 14.54 -15.37
C LEU A 180 5.27 15.58 -14.23
N LEU A 181 4.60 15.31 -13.11
CA LEU A 181 4.44 16.26 -12.00
C LEU A 181 5.59 16.23 -10.98
N LEU A 182 6.19 15.06 -10.76
CA LEU A 182 7.22 14.81 -9.75
C LEU A 182 8.58 14.50 -10.38
N GLY A 183 8.59 14.00 -11.62
CA GLY A 183 9.80 13.65 -12.38
C GLY A 183 9.80 12.19 -12.86
N SER A 184 10.65 11.89 -13.85
CA SER A 184 10.63 10.60 -14.57
C SER A 184 11.03 9.39 -13.73
N MET A 185 11.89 9.55 -12.73
CA MET A 185 12.36 8.48 -11.84
C MET A 185 11.86 8.67 -10.40
N VAL A 186 10.54 8.56 -10.21
CA VAL A 186 9.90 8.71 -8.90
C VAL A 186 9.22 7.39 -8.49
N ARG A 187 9.59 6.88 -7.31
CA ARG A 187 8.89 5.75 -6.67
C ARG A 187 7.63 6.29 -5.97
N LEU A 188 6.48 5.70 -6.31
CA LEU A 188 5.19 6.00 -5.67
C LEU A 188 5.12 5.39 -4.26
N PRO A 189 4.22 5.87 -3.38
CA PRO A 189 3.98 5.25 -2.08
C PRO A 189 3.45 3.82 -2.24
N ASP A 190 3.98 2.90 -1.44
CA ASP A 190 3.53 1.50 -1.40
C ASP A 190 2.30 1.32 -0.49
N LEU A 191 2.04 2.29 0.40
CA LEU A 191 0.86 2.34 1.26
C LEU A 191 0.42 3.80 1.47
N ILE A 192 -0.89 4.04 1.42
CA ILE A 192 -1.50 5.33 1.78
C ILE A 192 -2.39 5.15 3.00
N ILE A 193 -2.19 6.00 4.01
CA ILE A 193 -2.97 6.02 5.26
C ILE A 193 -3.81 7.30 5.31
N PHE A 194 -5.13 7.16 5.21
CA PHE A 194 -6.08 8.26 5.38
C PHE A 194 -6.45 8.40 6.86
N LEU A 195 -6.13 9.55 7.48
CA LEU A 195 -6.71 9.87 8.78
C LEU A 195 -8.09 10.50 8.67
N HIS A 196 -8.39 11.13 7.53
CA HIS A 196 -9.72 11.62 7.18
C HIS A 196 -9.95 11.27 5.71
N THR A 197 -11.04 10.57 5.39
CA THR A 197 -11.32 10.13 4.01
C THR A 197 -12.11 11.14 3.19
N LEU A 198 -12.70 12.15 3.83
CA LEU A 198 -13.40 13.25 3.18
C LEU A 198 -12.51 14.48 2.99
N ASN A 199 -12.88 15.32 2.02
CA ASN A 199 -12.33 16.66 1.84
C ASN A 199 -13.17 17.72 2.60
N ASN A 200 -12.75 18.98 2.54
CA ASN A 200 -13.44 20.11 3.20
C ASN A 200 -14.86 20.42 2.66
N VAL A 201 -15.31 19.70 1.62
CA VAL A 201 -16.61 19.83 0.96
C VAL A 201 -17.46 18.56 1.18
N PHE A 202 -17.03 17.68 2.10
CA PHE A 202 -17.66 16.40 2.42
C PHE A 202 -17.73 15.39 1.25
N GLU A 203 -16.85 15.54 0.26
CA GLU A 203 -16.70 14.55 -0.82
C GLU A 203 -15.54 13.57 -0.55
N PRO A 204 -15.60 12.33 -1.05
CA PRO A 204 -14.49 11.37 -0.96
C PRO A 204 -13.19 11.93 -1.54
N HIS A 205 -12.10 11.79 -0.79
CA HIS A 205 -10.82 12.34 -1.19
C HIS A 205 -10.31 11.72 -2.49
N VAL A 206 -9.87 12.56 -3.44
CA VAL A 206 -9.43 12.15 -4.79
C VAL A 206 -8.37 11.04 -4.75
N ALA A 207 -7.46 11.10 -3.77
CA ALA A 207 -6.42 10.08 -3.60
C ALA A 207 -6.96 8.66 -3.29
N VAL A 208 -8.19 8.49 -2.77
CA VAL A 208 -8.78 7.14 -2.58
C VAL A 208 -9.02 6.47 -3.94
N ARG A 209 -9.64 7.21 -4.87
CA ARG A 209 -9.88 6.77 -6.25
C ARG A 209 -8.58 6.59 -7.02
N ASP A 210 -7.65 7.54 -6.87
CA ASP A 210 -6.39 7.51 -7.60
C ASP A 210 -5.46 6.39 -7.08
N ALA A 211 -5.45 6.10 -5.77
CA ALA A 211 -4.75 4.93 -5.20
C ALA A 211 -5.30 3.61 -5.74
N ALA A 212 -6.64 3.45 -5.76
CA ALA A 212 -7.30 2.27 -6.32
C ALA A 212 -6.94 2.04 -7.80
N LYS A 213 -6.84 3.12 -8.61
CA LYS A 213 -6.38 3.06 -10.00
C LYS A 213 -4.91 2.66 -10.17
N MET A 214 -4.06 3.05 -9.22
CA MET A 214 -2.63 2.74 -9.22
C MET A 214 -2.31 1.42 -8.49
N HIS A 215 -3.32 0.66 -8.07
CA HIS A 215 -3.20 -0.57 -7.27
C HIS A 215 -2.42 -0.39 -5.95
N ILE A 216 -2.46 0.82 -5.37
CA ILE A 216 -1.82 1.12 -4.08
C ILE A 216 -2.81 0.76 -2.96
N PRO A 217 -2.45 -0.12 -2.00
CA PRO A 217 -3.31 -0.46 -0.88
C PRO A 217 -3.52 0.76 0.04
N THR A 218 -4.73 0.85 0.59
CA THR A 218 -5.16 1.99 1.41
C THR A 218 -5.65 1.52 2.79
N VAL A 219 -5.12 2.15 3.84
CA VAL A 219 -5.70 2.12 5.18
C VAL A 219 -6.45 3.43 5.37
N GLY A 220 -7.65 3.41 5.96
CA GLY A 220 -8.40 4.64 6.17
C GLY A 220 -9.33 4.59 7.37
N ILE A 221 -9.30 5.63 8.19
CA ILE A 221 -10.32 5.85 9.22
C ILE A 221 -11.60 6.29 8.51
N VAL A 222 -12.71 5.61 8.77
CA VAL A 222 -14.02 5.91 8.18
C VAL A 222 -15.04 6.20 9.27
N ASP A 223 -15.54 7.44 9.29
CA ASP A 223 -16.72 7.79 10.08
C ASP A 223 -18.00 7.39 9.30
N THR A 224 -19.11 7.36 10.02
CA THR A 224 -20.50 7.15 9.62
C THR A 224 -20.96 7.85 8.34
N ASN A 225 -20.35 8.96 7.90
CA ASN A 225 -20.65 9.68 6.66
C ASN A 225 -19.73 9.29 5.47
N CYS A 226 -18.71 8.46 5.69
CA CYS A 226 -17.72 8.08 4.69
C CYS A 226 -18.15 6.86 3.85
N ASN A 227 -17.51 6.68 2.69
CA ASN A 227 -17.69 5.49 1.86
C ASN A 227 -16.48 4.54 1.99
N PRO A 228 -16.63 3.38 2.66
CA PRO A 228 -15.53 2.43 2.87
C PRO A 228 -15.16 1.59 1.64
N CYS A 229 -16.01 1.52 0.59
CA CYS A 229 -15.92 0.48 -0.44
C CYS A 229 -14.65 0.46 -1.31
N LEU A 230 -13.90 1.56 -1.37
CA LEU A 230 -12.63 1.65 -2.12
C LEU A 230 -11.39 1.60 -1.21
N ILE A 231 -11.58 1.42 0.09
CA ILE A 231 -10.50 1.37 1.08
C ILE A 231 -10.14 -0.09 1.35
N THR A 232 -8.86 -0.45 1.29
CA THR A 232 -8.41 -1.84 1.46
C THR A 232 -8.58 -2.32 2.90
N TYR A 233 -8.24 -1.47 3.87
CA TYR A 233 -8.43 -1.70 5.30
C TYR A 233 -9.17 -0.51 5.93
N PRO A 234 -10.51 -0.47 5.86
CA PRO A 234 -11.30 0.56 6.52
C PRO A 234 -11.32 0.32 8.04
N ILE A 235 -11.06 1.37 8.82
CA ILE A 235 -11.13 1.36 10.28
C ILE A 235 -12.35 2.20 10.68
N PRO A 236 -13.49 1.60 11.07
CA PRO A 236 -14.65 2.37 11.48
C PRO A 236 -14.36 3.11 12.78
N GLY A 237 -14.48 4.44 12.77
CA GLY A 237 -14.18 5.26 13.94
C GLY A 237 -14.24 6.77 13.68
N ASN A 238 -14.36 7.54 14.76
CA ASN A 238 -14.40 8.99 14.76
C ASN A 238 -13.07 9.62 14.27
N ASP A 239 -13.11 10.44 13.21
CA ASP A 239 -11.97 11.25 12.73
C ASP A 239 -12.02 12.73 13.16
N ASP A 240 -13.16 13.26 13.59
CA ASP A 240 -13.31 14.64 14.09
C ASP A 240 -12.65 14.90 15.46
N SER A 241 -12.66 13.93 16.37
CA SER A 241 -12.34 14.18 17.78
C SER A 241 -10.82 14.25 18.01
N PRO A 242 -10.28 15.35 18.58
CA PRO A 242 -8.85 15.45 18.89
C PRO A 242 -8.25 14.24 19.64
N PRO A 243 -8.87 13.70 20.73
CA PRO A 243 -8.32 12.52 21.41
C PRO A 243 -8.30 11.26 20.53
N ALA A 244 -9.24 11.11 19.59
CA ALA A 244 -9.25 10.00 18.63
C ALA A 244 -8.09 10.15 17.64
N VAL A 245 -7.94 11.31 17.00
CA VAL A 245 -6.83 11.56 16.04
C VAL A 245 -5.46 11.45 16.72
N HIS A 246 -5.30 11.98 17.92
CA HIS A 246 -4.07 11.79 18.71
C HIS A 246 -3.80 10.31 19.03
N LEU A 247 -4.84 9.52 19.34
CA LEU A 247 -4.70 8.07 19.54
C LEU A 247 -4.23 7.39 18.24
N PHE A 248 -4.88 7.64 17.11
CA PHE A 248 -4.50 7.03 15.82
C PHE A 248 -3.08 7.41 15.39
N CYS A 249 -2.70 8.69 15.43
CA CYS A 249 -1.32 9.13 15.16
C CYS A 249 -0.31 8.39 16.05
N ARG A 250 -0.60 8.24 17.35
CA ARG A 250 0.27 7.52 18.29
C ARG A 250 0.36 6.02 17.97
N LEU A 251 -0.74 5.37 17.60
CA LEU A 251 -0.77 3.95 17.24
C LEU A 251 0.01 3.68 15.94
N PHE A 252 -0.19 4.48 14.89
CA PHE A 252 0.60 4.35 13.66
C PHE A 252 2.08 4.62 13.92
N ARG A 253 2.44 5.68 14.65
CA ARG A 253 3.83 6.01 15.00
C ARG A 253 4.54 4.89 15.76
N THR A 254 3.90 4.37 16.81
CA THR A 254 4.48 3.27 17.60
C THR A 254 4.62 1.98 16.78
N THR A 255 3.65 1.68 15.92
CA THR A 255 3.66 0.51 15.03
C THR A 255 4.78 0.58 13.99
N ILE A 256 4.91 1.71 13.29
CA ILE A 256 5.97 1.93 12.28
C ILE A 256 7.36 1.89 12.92
N ASN A 257 7.54 2.54 14.07
CA ASN A 257 8.83 2.53 14.78
C ASN A 257 9.20 1.14 15.30
N ARG A 258 8.24 0.36 15.82
CA ARG A 258 8.45 -1.06 16.18
C ARG A 258 8.87 -1.90 14.98
N ALA A 259 8.20 -1.76 13.84
CA ALA A 259 8.53 -2.48 12.61
C ALA A 259 9.94 -2.14 12.10
N LYS A 260 10.30 -0.85 12.05
CA LYS A 260 11.65 -0.38 11.66
C LYS A 260 12.73 -0.86 12.64
N GLN A 261 12.46 -0.85 13.95
CA GLN A 261 13.38 -1.36 14.97
C GLN A 261 13.57 -2.88 14.84
N LYS A 262 12.48 -3.65 14.68
CA LYS A 262 12.51 -5.10 14.49
C LYS A 262 13.28 -5.48 13.22
N ARG A 263 13.12 -4.71 12.13
CA ARG A 263 13.90 -4.89 10.89
C ARG A 263 15.41 -4.73 11.14
N ARG A 264 15.83 -3.64 11.81
CA ARG A 264 17.25 -3.41 12.15
C ARG A 264 17.83 -4.50 13.05
N GLN A 265 17.06 -4.98 14.03
CA GLN A 265 17.47 -6.08 14.91
C GLN A 265 17.71 -7.37 14.12
N ILE A 266 16.81 -7.71 13.20
CA ILE A 266 16.92 -8.93 12.39
C ILE A 266 18.08 -8.83 11.40
N GLU A 267 18.25 -7.69 10.72
CA GLU A 267 19.42 -7.45 9.85
C GLU A 267 20.75 -7.61 10.63
N ALA A 268 20.86 -7.01 11.82
CA ALA A 268 22.04 -7.16 12.68
C ALA A 268 22.30 -8.60 13.16
N LEU A 269 21.24 -9.40 13.42
CA LEU A 269 21.39 -10.81 13.80
C LEU A 269 21.96 -11.65 12.66
N TYR A 270 21.49 -11.45 11.42
CA TYR A 270 22.06 -12.14 10.25
C TYR A 270 23.49 -11.69 9.94
N GLU A 271 23.81 -10.41 10.11
CA GLU A 271 25.20 -9.91 9.98
C GLU A 271 26.18 -10.53 10.99
N LEU A 272 25.71 -10.89 12.19
CA LEU A 272 26.51 -11.60 13.19
C LEU A 272 26.70 -13.08 12.82
N GLN A 273 25.62 -13.77 12.46
CA GLN A 273 25.67 -15.18 12.02
C GLN A 273 26.59 -15.37 10.79
N GLY A 274 26.55 -14.43 9.83
CA GLY A 274 27.42 -14.45 8.66
C GLY A 274 28.91 -14.25 8.99
N LYS A 275 29.25 -13.60 10.10
CA LYS A 275 30.64 -13.42 10.56
C LYS A 275 31.17 -14.66 11.29
N GLU A 276 30.34 -15.32 12.09
CA GLU A 276 30.74 -16.57 12.78
C GLU A 276 30.96 -17.73 11.80
N GLY A 277 30.13 -17.83 10.76
CA GLY A 277 30.28 -18.84 9.69
C GLY A 277 31.56 -18.70 8.84
N GLY A 278 32.18 -17.52 8.80
CA GLY A 278 33.44 -17.27 8.09
C GLY A 278 34.71 -17.65 8.87
N GLY A 279 34.58 -18.07 10.14
CA GLY A 279 35.71 -18.23 11.06
C GLY A 279 36.44 -19.58 11.04
N GLN A 280 35.96 -20.59 10.30
CA GLN A 280 36.56 -21.94 10.26
C GLN A 280 37.22 -22.23 8.90
N GLY A 281 38.33 -21.53 8.64
CA GLY A 281 39.17 -21.71 7.44
C GLY A 281 40.66 -21.79 7.78
N THR A 282 41.15 -23.00 8.07
CA THR A 282 42.58 -23.38 8.13
C THR A 282 43.53 -22.48 8.92
N ALA A 283 43.51 -22.58 10.25
CA ALA A 283 44.73 -22.38 11.05
C ALA A 283 45.49 -23.72 11.14
N ALA A 284 46.45 -23.93 10.25
CA ALA A 284 47.36 -25.08 10.36
C ALA A 284 48.22 -24.94 11.63
N PRO A 285 48.39 -25.99 12.46
CA PRO A 285 49.22 -25.90 13.65
C PRO A 285 50.68 -25.66 13.24
N PRO A 286 51.42 -24.76 13.92
CA PRO A 286 52.81 -24.49 13.60
C PRO A 286 53.64 -25.76 13.85
N SER A 287 54.34 -26.24 12.82
CA SER A 287 55.19 -27.42 12.94
C SER A 287 56.40 -27.12 13.82
N LEU A 288 56.53 -27.88 14.91
CA LEU A 288 57.69 -27.86 15.78
C LEU A 288 58.93 -28.32 15.00
N LYS A 289 59.75 -27.36 14.54
CA LYS A 289 61.08 -27.65 14.03
C LYS A 289 61.94 -28.15 15.20
N ALA A 290 62.21 -29.46 15.21
CA ALA A 290 63.16 -30.05 16.14
C ALA A 290 64.56 -29.47 15.87
N THR A 291 65.03 -28.59 16.74
CA THR A 291 66.41 -28.08 16.73
C THR A 291 67.36 -29.23 17.04
N ARG A 292 67.99 -29.78 16.00
CA ARG A 292 69.00 -30.83 16.12
C ARG A 292 70.29 -30.21 16.65
N LEU A 293 70.41 -30.13 17.98
CA LEU A 293 71.65 -29.78 18.66
C LEU A 293 72.76 -30.76 18.27
N PHE A 294 73.86 -30.21 17.81
CA PHE A 294 75.12 -30.89 17.54
C PHE A 294 76.22 -30.10 18.25
N LEU A 295 77.19 -30.81 18.82
CA LEU A 295 78.41 -30.32 19.50
C LEU A 295 78.20 -29.73 20.91
N GLY A 296 78.95 -30.30 21.87
CA GLY A 296 78.91 -30.03 23.31
C GLY A 296 79.27 -31.30 24.07
#